data_AF-A0A1B6HFS3-F1
#
_entry.id   AF-A0A1B6HFS3-F1
#
_cell.length_a   1.000
_cell.length_b   1.000
_cell.length_c   1.000
_cell.angle_alpha   90.00
_cell.angle_beta   90.00
_cell.angle_gamma   90.00
#
_symmetry.space_group_name_H-M   'P 1'
#
loop_
_entity.id
_entity.type
_entity.pdbx_description
1 polymer ?
#
loop_
_entity_poly.entity_id
_entity_poly.type
_entity_poly.pdbx_seq_one_letter_code
_entity_poly.pdbx_strand_id
1 'polypeptide(L)'
;IGMQNTFVLFDQTVDNSGRKLGPYHYTEGSRDPERTPMQWDDSPNCGFSTNATTWLPVNPNYWWLNVKAQMAAESSHLKVFKELAAVRKDPVLQRGDYAVLVHENDTLIVVRSYNESYFALIINMGSEILTYTSKNLFTPHNLNIDMTVVLGSMNSGLSKGTNLKKDSLSVTLRPKAAVLLRSGSSATSSSARLYVTTALLICGLLALLFK
;
A
#
# COMPACT_ATOMS: atom_id res chain seq x y z
N ILE A 1 3.16 8.94 8.47
CA ILE A 1 3.73 8.19 9.61
C ILE A 1 2.66 7.57 10.54
N GLY A 2 1.36 7.68 10.26
CA GLY A 2 0.33 7.18 11.18
C GLY A 2 0.21 8.05 12.44
N MET A 3 0.23 9.38 12.28
CA MET A 3 0.03 10.31 13.39
C MET A 3 -1.34 10.06 14.03
N GLN A 4 -1.36 10.18 15.36
CA GLN A 4 -2.58 10.12 16.15
C GLN A 4 -3.09 11.53 16.37
N ASN A 5 -4.42 11.68 16.51
CA ASN A 5 -5.01 12.96 16.87
C ASN A 5 -4.42 13.47 18.18
N THR A 6 -4.18 14.78 18.24
CA THR A 6 -3.69 15.43 19.46
C THR A 6 -4.87 15.99 20.24
N PHE A 7 -4.90 15.78 21.55
CA PHE A 7 -5.87 16.46 22.38
C PHE A 7 -5.52 17.95 22.47
N VAL A 8 -6.42 18.81 21.99
CA VAL A 8 -6.28 20.27 22.00
C VAL A 8 -7.29 20.81 23.02
N LEU A 9 -6.83 21.61 23.98
CA LEU A 9 -7.71 22.21 24.99
C LEU A 9 -8.63 23.28 24.36
N PHE A 10 -9.71 23.64 25.05
CA PHE A 10 -10.63 24.67 24.54
C PHE A 10 -9.97 26.04 24.37
N ASP A 11 -9.11 26.44 25.31
CA ASP A 11 -8.34 27.69 25.25
C ASP A 11 -7.28 27.69 24.15
N GLN A 12 -6.83 26.51 23.73
CA GLN A 12 -5.93 26.30 22.60
C GLN A 12 -6.66 26.12 21.26
N THR A 13 -7.99 25.94 21.28
CA THR A 13 -8.78 25.71 20.06
C THR A 13 -8.88 27.01 19.26
N VAL A 14 -8.44 26.94 18.00
CA VAL A 14 -8.48 28.05 17.04
C VAL A 14 -9.54 27.84 15.96
N ASP A 15 -10.02 26.61 15.75
CA ASP A 15 -11.07 26.33 14.78
C ASP A 15 -12.40 26.99 15.19
N ASN A 16 -12.89 27.87 14.32
CA ASN A 16 -14.15 28.57 14.52
C ASN A 16 -15.34 27.62 14.72
N SER A 17 -15.35 26.45 14.07
CA SER A 17 -16.41 25.45 14.26
C SER A 17 -16.47 24.95 15.71
N GLY A 18 -15.32 24.60 16.29
CA GLY A 18 -15.24 24.19 17.70
C GLY A 18 -15.51 25.33 18.67
N ARG A 19 -14.95 26.52 18.43
CA ARG A 19 -15.12 27.68 19.33
C ARG A 19 -16.58 28.10 19.50
N LYS A 20 -17.38 28.02 18.44
CA LYS A 20 -18.81 28.37 18.47
C LYS A 20 -19.65 27.44 19.35
N LEU A 21 -19.20 26.21 19.58
CA LEU A 21 -19.90 25.22 20.42
C LEU A 21 -19.63 25.42 21.92
N GLY A 22 -18.67 26.28 22.28
CA GLY A 22 -18.32 26.58 23.66
C GLY A 22 -17.48 25.49 24.36
N PRO A 23 -17.05 25.72 25.61
CA PRO A 23 -16.06 24.91 26.30
C PRO A 23 -16.47 23.46 26.57
N TYR A 24 -17.77 23.15 26.56
CA TYR A 24 -18.28 21.82 26.86
C TYR A 24 -18.48 20.93 25.63
N HIS A 25 -18.63 21.52 24.44
CA HIS A 25 -18.95 20.79 23.19
C HIS A 25 -17.96 21.05 22.05
N TYR A 26 -16.90 21.83 22.27
CA TYR A 26 -15.96 22.20 21.20
C TYR A 26 -15.32 21.00 20.49
N THR A 27 -15.11 19.87 21.18
CA THR A 27 -14.52 18.65 20.60
C THR A 27 -15.41 17.98 19.56
N GLU A 28 -16.72 18.25 19.56
CA GLU A 28 -17.68 17.69 18.60
C GLU A 28 -17.55 18.36 17.22
N GLY A 29 -17.06 19.61 17.17
CA GLY A 29 -16.96 20.39 15.94
C GLY A 29 -15.56 20.91 15.61
N SER A 30 -14.59 20.79 16.52
CA SER A 30 -13.22 21.24 16.28
C SER A 30 -12.45 20.26 15.42
N ARG A 31 -11.75 20.82 14.41
CA ARG A 31 -10.83 20.07 13.55
C ARG A 31 -9.37 20.21 13.95
N ASP A 32 -9.09 20.99 15.00
CA ASP A 32 -7.71 21.22 15.43
C ASP A 32 -6.91 19.96 15.79
N PRO A 33 -7.50 18.88 16.36
CA PRO A 33 -6.78 17.64 16.64
C PRO A 33 -6.07 16.99 15.45
N GLU A 34 -6.53 17.21 14.22
CA GLU A 34 -5.94 16.66 12.98
C GLU A 34 -5.04 17.66 12.23
N ARG A 35 -4.93 18.89 12.75
CA ARG A 35 -4.13 19.97 12.16
C ARG A 35 -2.86 20.27 12.95
N THR A 36 -2.57 19.48 13.97
CA THR A 36 -1.39 19.71 14.80
C THR A 36 -0.10 19.56 14.01
N PRO A 37 0.99 20.22 14.46
CA PRO A 37 2.26 20.23 13.72
C PRO A 37 2.78 18.84 13.34
N MET A 38 3.33 18.74 12.13
CA MET A 38 3.94 17.51 11.61
C MET A 38 5.15 17.09 12.46
N GLN A 39 5.20 15.81 12.86
CA GLN A 39 6.26 15.25 13.71
C GLN A 39 7.48 14.83 12.88
N TRP A 40 8.42 15.74 12.65
CA TRP A 40 9.65 15.49 11.87
C TRP A 40 10.69 14.69 12.64
N ASP A 41 10.99 15.09 13.87
CA ASP A 41 11.97 14.43 14.73
C ASP A 41 11.62 14.57 16.22
N ASP A 42 12.57 14.17 17.07
CA ASP A 42 12.51 14.15 18.53
C ASP A 42 13.00 15.45 19.20
N SER A 43 13.32 16.49 18.42
CA SER A 43 13.72 17.81 18.93
C SER A 43 12.52 18.63 19.42
N PRO A 44 12.72 19.76 20.14
CA PRO A 44 11.64 20.63 20.58
C PRO A 44 10.67 20.98 19.43
N ASN A 45 9.38 21.00 19.75
CA ASN A 45 8.29 21.18 18.77
C ASN A 45 8.39 20.21 17.59
N CYS A 46 8.80 18.96 17.85
CA CYS A 46 8.91 17.86 16.90
C CYS A 46 9.69 18.17 15.61
N GLY A 47 10.64 19.11 15.67
CA GLY A 47 11.38 19.60 14.51
C GLY A 47 10.55 20.44 13.53
N PHE A 48 9.31 20.78 13.88
CA PHE A 48 8.43 21.62 13.07
C PHE A 48 8.79 23.10 13.12
N SER A 49 9.26 23.59 14.27
CA SER A 49 9.57 24.99 14.50
C SER A 49 10.69 25.15 15.52
N THR A 50 11.52 26.18 15.34
CA THR A 50 12.54 26.60 16.32
C THR A 50 12.00 27.58 17.37
N ASN A 51 10.79 28.11 17.17
CA ASN A 51 10.14 28.96 18.18
C ASN A 51 9.79 28.16 19.44
N ALA A 52 9.59 28.86 20.56
CA ALA A 52 9.20 28.20 21.80
C ALA A 52 7.82 27.53 21.72
N THR A 53 6.88 28.12 20.98
CA THR A 53 5.50 27.63 20.83
C THR A 53 5.07 27.54 19.36
N THR A 54 4.11 26.67 19.10
CA THR A 54 3.43 26.49 17.80
C THR A 54 1.98 26.98 17.88
N TRP A 55 1.35 27.19 16.73
CA TRP A 55 -0.02 27.70 16.62
C TRP A 55 -1.08 26.71 17.16
N LEU A 56 -0.76 25.42 17.19
CA LEU A 56 -1.48 24.35 17.90
C LEU A 56 -0.47 23.50 18.68
N PRO A 57 -0.86 22.83 19.77
CA PRO A 57 0.04 21.97 20.53
C PRO A 57 0.54 20.79 19.69
N VAL A 58 1.78 20.38 19.94
CA VAL A 58 2.37 19.18 19.32
C VAL A 58 1.86 17.93 20.04
N ASN A 59 1.64 16.83 19.30
CA ASN A 59 1.27 15.56 19.91
C ASN A 59 2.38 15.07 20.86
N PRO A 60 2.11 14.75 22.14
CA PRO A 60 3.12 14.30 23.09
C PRO A 60 3.86 13.02 22.67
N ASN A 61 3.34 12.24 21.73
CA ASN A 61 4.00 11.03 21.23
C ASN A 61 5.16 11.30 20.23
N TYR A 62 5.46 12.57 19.90
CA TYR A 62 6.46 12.92 18.89
C TYR A 62 7.87 12.38 19.17
N TRP A 63 8.23 12.16 20.44
CA TRP A 63 9.55 11.65 20.81
C TRP A 63 9.84 10.24 20.25
N TRP A 64 8.82 9.40 20.05
CA TRP A 64 8.98 8.07 19.42
C TRP A 64 8.31 7.96 18.05
N LEU A 65 7.19 8.66 17.84
CA LEU A 65 6.47 8.63 16.57
C LEU A 65 6.84 9.84 15.72
N ASN A 66 7.93 9.77 14.96
CA ASN A 66 8.32 10.88 14.07
C ASN A 66 8.95 10.35 12.76
N VAL A 67 9.13 11.24 11.78
CA VAL A 67 9.70 10.88 10.47
C VAL A 67 11.09 10.29 10.61
N LYS A 68 11.98 10.93 11.38
CA LYS A 68 13.36 10.46 11.61
C LYS A 68 13.39 9.03 12.17
N ALA A 69 12.60 8.76 13.21
CA ALA A 69 12.48 7.44 13.81
C ALA A 69 11.93 6.40 12.83
N GLN A 70 10.89 6.75 12.05
CA GLN A 70 10.32 5.83 11.06
C GLN A 70 11.23 5.57 9.85
N MET A 71 12.10 6.51 9.50
CA MET A 71 13.13 6.28 8.47
C MET A 71 14.21 5.31 8.97
N ALA A 72 14.60 5.41 10.24
CA ALA A 72 15.62 4.56 10.85
C ALA A 72 15.13 3.14 11.17
N ALA A 73 13.88 2.98 11.61
CA ALA A 73 13.30 1.69 11.99
C ALA A 73 13.32 0.68 10.83
N GLU A 74 13.62 -0.60 11.09
CA GLU A 74 13.66 -1.67 10.08
C GLU A 74 12.36 -1.72 9.25
N SER A 75 11.22 -1.72 9.93
CA SER A 75 9.88 -1.64 9.37
C SER A 75 9.09 -0.48 9.98
N SER A 76 8.36 0.28 9.16
CA SER A 76 7.57 1.42 9.61
C SER A 76 6.42 1.76 8.66
N HIS A 77 5.41 2.48 9.15
CA HIS A 77 4.32 2.99 8.31
C HIS A 77 4.82 3.87 7.16
N LEU A 78 5.86 4.69 7.40
CA LEU A 78 6.48 5.50 6.36
C LEU A 78 7.12 4.65 5.26
N LYS A 79 7.86 3.59 5.61
CA LYS A 79 8.46 2.68 4.63
C LYS A 79 7.39 1.95 3.82
N VAL A 80 6.36 1.43 4.49
CA VAL A 80 5.20 0.82 3.82
C VAL A 80 4.54 1.79 2.84
N PHE A 81 4.32 3.04 3.25
CA PHE A 81 3.74 4.06 2.37
C PHE A 81 4.62 4.35 1.14
N LYS A 82 5.94 4.51 1.33
CA LYS A 82 6.88 4.75 0.22
C LYS A 82 6.91 3.58 -0.77
N GLU A 83 6.87 2.34 -0.27
CA GLU A 83 6.79 1.15 -1.11
C GLU A 83 5.46 1.07 -1.88
N LEU A 84 4.33 1.32 -1.22
CA LEU A 84 3.02 1.37 -1.89
C LEU A 84 2.97 2.46 -2.98
N ALA A 85 3.53 3.63 -2.70
CA ALA A 85 3.63 4.72 -3.68
C ALA A 85 4.50 4.34 -4.89
N ALA A 86 5.57 3.57 -4.68
CA ALA A 86 6.39 3.04 -5.77
C ALA A 86 5.62 1.98 -6.58
N VAL A 87 4.97 1.03 -5.91
CA VAL A 87 4.19 -0.05 -6.54
C VAL A 87 3.00 0.50 -7.32
N ARG A 88 2.36 1.58 -6.85
CA ARG A 88 1.25 2.26 -7.55
C ARG A 88 1.61 2.75 -8.96
N LYS A 89 2.90 2.86 -9.29
CA LYS A 89 3.36 3.21 -10.65
C LYS A 89 3.15 2.08 -11.67
N ASP A 90 2.86 0.87 -11.22
CA ASP A 90 2.59 -0.27 -12.10
C ASP A 90 1.29 -0.05 -12.91
N PRO A 91 1.29 -0.34 -14.24
CA PRO A 91 0.12 -0.16 -15.10
C PRO A 91 -1.15 -0.87 -14.59
N VAL A 92 -1.02 -2.04 -13.96
CA VAL A 92 -2.16 -2.77 -13.38
C VAL A 92 -2.85 -1.93 -12.30
N LEU A 93 -2.09 -1.19 -11.49
CA LEU A 93 -2.66 -0.35 -10.43
C LEU A 93 -3.11 1.03 -10.95
N GLN A 94 -2.48 1.55 -12.00
CA GLN A 94 -2.84 2.84 -12.60
C GLN A 94 -4.08 2.76 -13.48
N ARG A 95 -4.22 1.70 -14.28
CA ARG A 95 -5.18 1.60 -15.38
C ARG A 95 -6.02 0.33 -15.38
N GLY A 96 -5.60 -0.69 -14.62
CA GLY A 96 -6.28 -1.97 -14.61
C GLY A 96 -7.69 -1.89 -14.06
N ASP A 97 -8.54 -2.80 -14.52
CA ASP A 97 -9.86 -3.01 -13.95
C ASP A 97 -9.76 -3.44 -12.49
N TYR A 98 -10.87 -3.37 -11.78
CA TYR A 98 -10.94 -3.79 -10.39
C TYR A 98 -12.18 -4.62 -10.11
N ALA A 99 -12.04 -5.55 -9.17
CA ALA A 99 -13.15 -6.20 -8.51
C ALA A 99 -12.95 -6.15 -7.01
N VAL A 100 -14.07 -6.01 -6.30
CA VAL A 100 -14.10 -5.96 -4.84
C VAL A 100 -14.90 -7.14 -4.34
N LEU A 101 -14.36 -7.79 -3.32
CA LEU A 101 -14.96 -8.92 -2.64
C LEU A 101 -14.97 -8.65 -1.15
N VAL A 102 -16.08 -8.97 -0.52
CA VAL A 102 -16.19 -9.01 0.93
C VAL A 102 -16.29 -10.47 1.34
N HIS A 103 -15.35 -10.94 2.14
CA HIS A 103 -15.36 -12.29 2.68
C HIS A 103 -15.71 -12.24 4.17
N GLU A 104 -16.75 -12.98 4.54
CA GLU A 104 -17.23 -13.13 5.93
C GLU A 104 -17.48 -11.79 6.66
N ASN A 105 -17.86 -10.74 5.92
CA ASN A 105 -18.10 -9.35 6.37
C ASN A 105 -16.89 -8.60 6.96
N ASP A 106 -15.82 -9.31 7.32
CA ASP A 106 -14.66 -8.73 8.01
C ASP A 106 -13.43 -8.60 7.11
N THR A 107 -13.48 -9.16 5.90
CA THR A 107 -12.33 -9.09 4.98
C THR A 107 -12.69 -8.34 3.72
N LEU A 108 -11.88 -7.34 3.38
CA LEU A 108 -11.92 -6.67 2.09
C LEU A 108 -10.83 -7.25 1.19
N ILE A 109 -11.23 -7.77 0.04
CA ILE A 109 -10.32 -8.21 -1.01
C ILE A 109 -10.55 -7.33 -2.23
N VAL A 110 -9.48 -6.73 -2.76
CA VAL A 110 -9.50 -5.94 -3.98
C VAL A 110 -8.54 -6.55 -4.97
N VAL A 111 -9.06 -7.01 -6.10
CA VAL A 111 -8.27 -7.53 -7.21
C VAL A 111 -8.17 -6.46 -8.28
N ARG A 112 -6.98 -6.23 -8.81
CA ARG A 112 -6.71 -5.37 -9.96
C ARG A 112 -6.13 -6.20 -11.09
N SER A 113 -6.58 -5.99 -12.32
CA SER A 113 -6.16 -6.76 -13.47
C SER A 113 -5.87 -5.88 -14.69
N TYR A 114 -4.79 -6.16 -15.40
CA TYR A 114 -4.44 -5.50 -16.66
C TYR A 114 -3.50 -6.39 -17.48
N ASN A 115 -3.83 -6.67 -18.75
CA ASN A 115 -3.02 -7.49 -19.66
C ASN A 115 -2.48 -8.78 -19.01
N GLU A 116 -3.39 -9.62 -18.50
CA GLU A 116 -3.08 -10.90 -17.83
C GLU A 116 -2.19 -10.80 -16.59
N SER A 117 -1.97 -9.59 -16.06
CA SER A 117 -1.25 -9.34 -14.82
C SER A 117 -2.22 -8.90 -13.73
N TYR A 118 -1.98 -9.36 -12.51
CA TYR A 118 -2.90 -9.19 -11.39
C TYR A 118 -2.21 -8.66 -10.14
N PHE A 119 -2.91 -7.82 -9.39
CA PHE A 119 -2.65 -7.58 -7.98
C PHE A 119 -3.86 -7.99 -7.15
N ALA A 120 -3.61 -8.49 -5.95
CA ALA A 120 -4.65 -8.78 -4.97
C ALA A 120 -4.27 -8.16 -3.63
N LEU A 121 -5.07 -7.20 -3.18
CA LEU A 121 -4.99 -6.63 -1.84
C LEU A 121 -6.00 -7.37 -0.96
N ILE A 122 -5.53 -7.94 0.14
CA ILE A 122 -6.35 -8.62 1.13
C ILE A 122 -6.18 -7.87 2.44
N ILE A 123 -7.28 -7.42 3.04
CA ILE A 123 -7.32 -6.68 4.30
C ILE A 123 -8.24 -7.41 5.26
N ASN A 124 -7.69 -7.95 6.33
CA ASN A 124 -8.48 -8.45 7.45
C ASN A 124 -8.88 -7.27 8.34
N MET A 125 -10.10 -6.78 8.21
CA MET A 125 -10.68 -5.73 9.05
C MET A 125 -11.34 -6.29 10.31
N GLY A 126 -11.39 -7.62 10.48
CA GLY A 126 -11.96 -8.29 11.64
C GLY A 126 -11.07 -8.24 12.89
N SER A 127 -11.51 -8.97 13.90
CA SER A 127 -10.83 -9.14 15.19
C SER A 127 -10.19 -10.52 15.36
N GLU A 128 -10.40 -11.43 14.41
CA GLU A 128 -9.91 -12.81 14.44
C GLU A 128 -8.82 -13.07 13.40
N ILE A 129 -8.03 -14.13 13.62
CA ILE A 129 -7.08 -14.63 12.61
C ILE A 129 -7.89 -15.38 11.54
N LEU A 130 -7.72 -14.96 10.28
CA LEU A 130 -8.42 -15.57 9.15
C LEU A 130 -7.42 -16.16 8.16
N THR A 131 -7.79 -17.30 7.57
CA THR A 131 -7.00 -17.97 6.55
C THR A 131 -7.76 -18.03 5.24
N TYR A 132 -7.16 -17.50 4.18
CA TYR A 132 -7.74 -17.44 2.86
C TYR A 132 -7.04 -18.43 1.94
N THR A 133 -7.83 -19.19 1.19
CA THR A 133 -7.33 -20.13 0.18
C THR A 133 -7.63 -19.62 -1.23
N SER A 134 -7.01 -20.23 -2.25
CA SER A 134 -7.27 -19.91 -3.66
C SER A 134 -8.76 -19.85 -4.02
N LYS A 135 -9.57 -20.75 -3.44
CA LYS A 135 -11.02 -20.81 -3.67
C LYS A 135 -11.77 -19.56 -3.21
N ASN A 136 -11.34 -18.95 -2.11
CA ASN A 136 -12.02 -17.80 -1.49
C ASN A 136 -11.47 -16.47 -1.98
N LEU A 137 -10.21 -16.43 -2.44
CA LEU A 137 -9.54 -15.20 -2.84
C LEU A 137 -9.92 -14.71 -4.24
N PHE A 138 -10.19 -15.65 -5.16
CA PHE A 138 -10.30 -15.35 -6.58
C PHE A 138 -11.55 -15.89 -7.24
N THR A 139 -12.57 -16.30 -6.49
CA THR A 139 -13.78 -16.94 -7.03
C THR A 139 -14.41 -16.20 -8.23
N PRO A 140 -14.55 -14.87 -8.23
CA PRO A 140 -15.12 -14.15 -9.38
C PRO A 140 -14.25 -14.17 -10.64
N HIS A 141 -12.94 -14.35 -10.48
CA HIS A 141 -11.96 -14.33 -11.58
C HIS A 141 -11.37 -15.71 -11.90
N ASN A 142 -11.71 -16.73 -11.10
CA ASN A 142 -11.16 -18.08 -11.15
C ASN A 142 -9.61 -18.09 -11.34
N LEU A 143 -8.91 -17.19 -10.63
CA LEU A 143 -7.45 -17.06 -10.79
C LEU A 143 -6.76 -18.26 -10.16
N ASN A 144 -6.18 -19.11 -11.01
CA ASN A 144 -5.34 -20.23 -10.62
C ASN A 144 -3.89 -19.94 -11.04
N ILE A 145 -3.29 -18.93 -10.43
CA ILE A 145 -1.95 -18.42 -10.77
C ILE A 145 -1.06 -18.31 -9.53
N ASP A 146 0.25 -18.47 -9.73
CA ASP A 146 1.23 -18.23 -8.68
C ASP A 146 1.23 -16.75 -8.31
N MET A 147 1.27 -16.46 -7.02
CA MET A 147 1.28 -15.09 -6.49
C MET A 147 2.52 -14.89 -5.61
N THR A 148 3.09 -13.70 -5.63
CA THR A 148 4.21 -13.32 -4.77
C THR A 148 3.77 -12.21 -3.83
N VAL A 149 4.16 -12.29 -2.56
CA VAL A 149 3.96 -11.23 -1.58
C VAL A 149 4.81 -10.02 -1.96
N VAL A 150 4.17 -8.93 -2.38
CA VAL A 150 4.85 -7.67 -2.70
C VAL A 150 5.11 -6.88 -1.42
N LEU A 151 4.09 -6.78 -0.58
CA LEU A 151 4.13 -5.99 0.64
C LEU A 151 3.12 -6.54 1.66
N GLY A 152 3.51 -6.61 2.91
CA GLY A 152 2.62 -6.89 4.04
C GLY A 152 2.59 -5.72 5.01
N SER A 153 1.49 -5.56 5.75
CA SER A 153 1.47 -4.71 6.93
C SER A 153 2.47 -5.25 7.97
N MET A 154 2.90 -4.38 8.88
CA MET A 154 3.91 -4.72 9.91
C MET A 154 3.51 -5.93 10.77
N ASN A 155 2.20 -6.16 10.95
CA ASN A 155 1.61 -7.26 11.72
C ASN A 155 1.15 -8.45 10.86
N SER A 156 1.38 -8.44 9.54
CA SER A 156 0.89 -9.50 8.63
C SER A 156 1.53 -10.87 8.87
N GLY A 157 2.76 -10.89 9.38
CA GLY A 157 3.54 -12.13 9.54
C GLY A 157 4.02 -12.73 8.21
N LEU A 158 3.80 -12.06 7.09
CA LEU A 158 4.23 -12.51 5.76
C LEU A 158 5.47 -11.74 5.32
N SER A 159 6.44 -12.47 4.78
CA SER A 159 7.69 -11.89 4.27
C SER A 159 7.54 -11.47 2.82
N LYS A 160 8.12 -10.32 2.47
CA LYS A 160 8.21 -9.86 1.08
C LYS A 160 8.97 -10.88 0.23
N GLY A 161 8.46 -11.17 -0.96
CA GLY A 161 9.05 -12.14 -1.88
C GLY A 161 8.60 -13.60 -1.66
N THR A 162 7.81 -13.88 -0.61
CA THR A 162 7.23 -15.22 -0.44
C THR A 162 6.36 -15.59 -1.65
N ASN A 163 6.67 -16.74 -2.26
CA ASN A 163 5.92 -17.29 -3.39
C ASN A 163 4.81 -18.21 -2.89
N LEU A 164 3.58 -17.91 -3.29
CA LEU A 164 2.38 -18.66 -2.99
C LEU A 164 2.00 -19.43 -4.26
N LYS A 165 2.15 -20.76 -4.21
CA LYS A 165 1.87 -21.63 -5.34
C LYS A 165 0.38 -21.81 -5.54
N LYS A 166 -0.08 -21.75 -6.78
CA LYS A 166 -1.51 -21.79 -7.14
C LYS A 166 -2.29 -22.95 -6.51
N ASP A 167 -1.68 -24.14 -6.44
CA ASP A 167 -2.32 -25.38 -5.95
C ASP A 167 -2.36 -25.48 -4.42
N SER A 168 -1.53 -24.69 -3.72
CA SER A 168 -1.43 -24.68 -2.25
C SER A 168 -1.51 -23.26 -1.67
N LEU A 169 -2.12 -22.33 -2.40
CA LEU A 169 -2.18 -20.93 -2.02
C LEU A 169 -3.03 -20.79 -0.75
N SER A 170 -2.36 -20.43 0.33
CA SER A 170 -2.95 -20.15 1.63
C SER A 170 -2.30 -18.91 2.21
N VAL A 171 -3.14 -17.98 2.67
CA VAL A 171 -2.73 -16.70 3.25
C VAL A 171 -3.41 -16.58 4.61
N THR A 172 -2.64 -16.66 5.69
CA THR A 172 -3.15 -16.42 7.04
C THR A 172 -2.83 -15.00 7.46
N LEU A 173 -3.85 -14.20 7.79
CA LEU A 173 -3.70 -12.83 8.25
C LEU A 173 -4.21 -12.66 9.67
N ARG A 174 -3.39 -11.99 10.48
CA ARG A 174 -3.78 -11.51 11.81
C ARG A 174 -4.86 -10.41 11.72
N PRO A 175 -5.57 -10.11 12.81
CA PRO A 175 -6.51 -9.01 12.87
C PRO A 175 -5.87 -7.69 12.43
N LYS A 176 -6.59 -6.88 11.67
CA LYS A 176 -6.15 -5.56 11.15
C LYS A 176 -4.89 -5.63 10.27
N ALA A 177 -4.50 -6.82 9.79
CA ALA A 177 -3.39 -6.98 8.88
C ALA A 177 -3.84 -6.90 7.41
N ALA A 178 -2.91 -6.49 6.55
CA ALA A 178 -3.12 -6.44 5.12
C ALA A 178 -1.93 -7.03 4.37
N VAL A 179 -2.18 -7.60 3.19
CA VAL A 179 -1.14 -8.05 2.27
C VAL A 179 -1.50 -7.69 0.84
N LEU A 180 -0.50 -7.25 0.10
CA LEU A 180 -0.55 -7.02 -1.34
C LEU A 180 0.22 -8.15 -2.04
N LEU A 181 -0.49 -8.91 -2.85
CA LEU A 181 0.03 -9.97 -3.69
C LEU A 181 0.09 -9.50 -5.13
N ARG A 182 1.03 -10.02 -5.90
CA ARG A 182 1.12 -9.82 -7.36
C ARG A 182 1.21 -11.18 -8.04
N SER A 183 0.53 -11.35 -9.16
CA SER A 183 0.75 -12.51 -10.01
C SER A 183 2.22 -12.58 -10.38
N GLY A 184 2.85 -13.76 -10.21
CA GLY A 184 4.14 -13.98 -10.83
C GLY A 184 4.02 -13.56 -12.29
N SER A 185 4.99 -12.79 -12.82
CA SER A 185 5.04 -12.72 -14.26
C SER A 185 5.10 -14.17 -14.70
N SER A 186 4.15 -14.62 -15.52
CA SER A 186 4.54 -15.55 -16.56
C SER A 186 5.69 -14.83 -17.24
N ALA A 187 6.91 -15.10 -16.79
CA ALA A 187 8.08 -14.94 -17.62
C ALA A 187 7.79 -15.91 -18.75
N THR A 188 7.02 -15.44 -19.73
CA THR A 188 7.22 -15.85 -21.10
C THR A 188 8.70 -15.64 -21.29
N SER A 189 9.39 -16.78 -21.30
CA SER A 189 10.74 -16.94 -21.78
C SER A 189 11.04 -15.84 -22.79
N SER A 190 11.99 -14.98 -22.46
CA SER A 190 12.73 -14.27 -23.50
C SER A 190 13.63 -15.27 -24.23
N SER A 191 13.05 -16.36 -24.75
CA SER A 191 13.52 -16.87 -26.02
C SER A 191 13.12 -15.78 -27.00
N ALA A 192 14.07 -14.90 -27.28
CA ALA A 192 14.00 -14.03 -28.42
C ALA A 192 13.68 -14.92 -29.63
N ARG A 193 12.40 -15.02 -29.99
CA ARG A 193 12.02 -15.43 -31.33
C ARG A 193 12.45 -14.27 -32.20
N LEU A 194 13.68 -14.39 -32.67
CA LEU A 194 14.24 -13.62 -33.75
C LEU A 194 13.31 -13.84 -34.94
N TYR A 195 12.28 -12.99 -35.08
CA TYR A 195 11.59 -12.83 -36.34
C TYR A 195 12.57 -12.11 -37.27
N VAL A 196 13.59 -12.85 -37.75
CA VAL A 196 14.21 -12.54 -39.04
C VAL A 196 13.20 -13.04 -40.08
N THR A 197 12.11 -12.29 -40.20
CA THR A 197 11.18 -12.41 -41.32
C THR A 197 11.96 -12.07 -42.58
N THR A 198 12.37 -13.11 -43.31
CA THR A 198 12.33 -13.23 -44.78
C THR A 198 12.96 -12.14 -45.67
N ALA A 199 13.52 -11.05 -45.14
CA ALA A 199 14.13 -9.97 -45.91
C ALA A 199 15.58 -10.29 -46.38
N LEU A 200 16.26 -11.23 -45.72
CA LEU A 200 17.63 -11.64 -46.07
C LEU A 200 17.68 -12.71 -47.18
N LEU A 201 16.61 -13.48 -47.38
CA LEU A 201 16.53 -14.44 -48.50
C LEU A 201 16.19 -13.78 -49.84
N ILE A 202 15.58 -12.58 -49.82
CA ILE A 202 15.31 -11.82 -51.04
C ILE A 202 16.53 -10.96 -51.45
N CYS A 203 17.34 -10.47 -50.50
CA CYS A 203 18.57 -9.75 -50.83
C CYS A 203 19.67 -10.68 -51.40
N GLY A 204 19.71 -11.96 -51.00
CA GLY A 204 20.64 -12.94 -51.55
C GLY A 204 20.32 -13.39 -52.98
N LEU A 205 19.04 -13.48 -53.36
CA LEU A 205 18.64 -13.89 -54.71
C LEU A 205 18.76 -12.76 -55.76
N LEU A 206 18.66 -11.49 -55.35
CA LEU A 206 18.82 -10.34 -56.26
C LEU A 206 20.29 -10.06 -56.62
N ALA A 207 21.25 -10.46 -55.78
CA ALA A 207 22.69 -10.29 -56.06
C ALA A 207 23.25 -11.36 -57.04
N LEU A 208 22.51 -12.42 -57.32
CA LEU A 208 22.88 -13.48 -58.27
C LEU A 208 22.22 -13.33 -59.66
N LEU A 209 21.28 -12.39 -59.82
CA LEU A 209 20.59 -12.11 -61.09
C LEU A 209 21.18 -10.92 -61.87
N PHE A 210 22.18 -10.22 -61.31
CA PHE A 210 22.90 -9.12 -61.95
C PHE A 210 24.42 -9.32 -61.93
N LYS A 211 24.87 -10.48 -62.41
CA LYS A 211 26.23 -10.67 -62.92
C LYS A 211 26.23 -11.68 -64.05
#